data_AF-A0A7V8UEW2-F1
#
_entry.id   AF-A0A7V8UEW2-F1
#
_cell.length_a   1.000
_cell.length_b   1.000
_cell.length_c   1.000
_cell.angle_alpha   90.00
_cell.angle_beta   90.00
_cell.angle_gamma   90.00
#
_symmetry.space_group_name_H-M   'P 1'
#
loop_
_entity.id
_entity.type
_entity.pdbx_description
1 polymer ?
#
loop_
_entity_poly.entity_id
_entity_poly.type
_entity_poly.pdbx_seq_one_letter_code
_entity_poly.pdbx_strand_id
1 'polypeptide(L)'
;MICKINRLALGVGLVIASLTGSALAQTPSQNATVNLIRLLVQQGVLKQDQAQALIDQAEAEATQARQAAATAAPVPAPGAPGEVRVQYVPAIVREQIRDQVKAEVIAQAKQENWAQPNTFPDWVSRITFEGDVRLRNESRYYSGSNSNEIVDFAELNNSGPYDVNPRSGTQYPPLLNTREDRENMLRLRARMGLRAALSPQWTAAIRLGTGSDSSPVSTTQTLGGGFDKKDLWLDQGYLNYRPTKEWSFTGGRMPNPFMSTDLLYSNDLNFDGIAGSFNHPLNRDLAVFGTLGAFPVEYSSDSASSDGLNKEDSENKWLYGAQLGANWAFAPDNSIKGALAYYQFDDIEGRRSNPCAIYDGAPACDSDETRPAFMQKGNTLMELRNLVPDPSAPTTSPQPQFVGLASEFNLLDLNLVWDTLLFDDLKLRSQGNYLVNLGYDEGKMRKRSAGALVNNVDENGDIESGDTAWMLQFTLGSSLDLKKRGDWNLFAGYKHIEPDALPDGFNDSSFHLGGTNAKGYFLGGNYGIEDNVFATARWLSSEEVYGAPFDIDVLQLELNTRF
;
A
#
# COMPACT_ATOMS: atom_id res chain seq x y z
N MET A 1 2.55 -54.00 -22.42
CA MET A 1 1.60 -53.88 -21.29
C MET A 1 0.98 -52.50 -21.36
N ILE A 2 -0.34 -52.48 -21.48
CA ILE A 2 -1.19 -51.32 -21.72
C ILE A 2 -1.72 -50.88 -20.35
N CYS A 3 -1.60 -49.60 -20.00
CA CYS A 3 -2.48 -49.01 -19.00
C CYS A 3 -2.95 -47.64 -19.48
N LYS A 4 -4.25 -47.42 -19.30
CA LYS A 4 -5.10 -46.51 -20.08
C LYS A 4 -5.04 -45.07 -19.57
N ILE A 5 -5.06 -44.18 -20.54
CA ILE A 5 -5.35 -42.74 -20.49
C ILE A 5 -6.73 -42.50 -19.85
N ASN A 6 -6.84 -41.52 -18.96
CA ASN A 6 -8.13 -40.92 -18.62
C ASN A 6 -8.12 -39.42 -18.98
N ARG A 7 -8.72 -39.13 -20.14
CA ARG A 7 -9.03 -37.78 -20.64
C ARG A 7 -10.38 -37.38 -20.07
N LEU A 8 -10.41 -36.51 -19.06
CA LEU A 8 -11.64 -35.87 -18.60
C LEU A 8 -11.33 -34.60 -17.81
N ALA A 9 -10.71 -33.63 -18.48
CA ALA A 9 -10.61 -32.23 -18.03
C ALA A 9 -10.32 -31.32 -19.24
N LEU A 10 -11.19 -31.39 -20.26
CA LEU A 10 -11.23 -30.48 -21.40
C LEU A 10 -12.58 -30.69 -22.09
N GLY A 11 -13.51 -29.75 -21.93
CA GLY A 11 -14.75 -29.75 -22.69
C GLY A 11 -16.03 -29.40 -21.94
N VAL A 12 -16.05 -28.33 -21.13
CA VAL A 12 -17.31 -27.59 -20.84
C VAL A 12 -17.01 -26.10 -20.90
N GLY A 13 -16.82 -25.62 -22.12
CA GLY A 13 -16.53 -24.22 -22.42
C GLY A 13 -16.66 -23.96 -23.91
N LEU A 14 -17.71 -24.50 -24.54
CA LEU A 14 -18.00 -24.28 -25.96
C LEU A 14 -19.41 -24.74 -26.39
N VAL A 15 -20.50 -24.23 -25.79
CA VAL A 15 -21.85 -24.31 -26.41
C VAL A 15 -22.73 -23.09 -26.07
N ILE A 16 -22.17 -21.88 -25.89
CA ILE A 16 -22.97 -20.64 -25.88
C ILE A 16 -22.35 -19.65 -26.88
N ALA A 17 -22.28 -20.05 -28.16
CA ALA A 17 -21.99 -19.14 -29.27
C ALA A 17 -22.22 -19.82 -30.63
N SER A 18 -23.44 -20.30 -30.90
CA SER A 18 -23.99 -20.45 -32.26
C SER A 18 -25.37 -21.09 -32.14
N LEU A 19 -26.42 -20.33 -32.44
CA LEU A 19 -27.71 -20.78 -33.02
C LEU A 19 -28.70 -19.60 -32.98
N THR A 20 -28.35 -18.49 -33.62
CA THR A 20 -29.36 -17.57 -34.16
C THR A 20 -29.70 -18.07 -35.56
N GLY A 21 -30.64 -19.02 -35.62
CA GLY A 21 -31.15 -19.58 -36.87
C GLY A 21 -32.56 -20.10 -36.63
N SER A 22 -33.54 -19.48 -37.28
CA SER A 22 -34.95 -19.80 -37.19
C SER A 22 -35.20 -21.26 -37.59
N ALA A 23 -35.59 -22.11 -36.65
CA ALA A 23 -36.02 -23.47 -36.94
C ALA A 23 -37.43 -23.69 -36.39
N LEU A 24 -38.31 -24.17 -37.27
CA LEU A 24 -39.70 -24.54 -37.03
C LEU A 24 -39.82 -25.45 -35.81
N ALA A 25 -40.67 -25.09 -34.85
CA ALA A 25 -41.01 -25.94 -33.72
C ALA A 25 -41.75 -27.20 -34.22
N GLN A 26 -41.04 -28.33 -34.33
CA GLN A 26 -41.67 -29.64 -34.44
C GLN A 26 -42.02 -30.13 -33.03
N THR A 27 -43.31 -30.39 -32.79
CA THR A 27 -43.79 -31.10 -31.60
C THR A 27 -43.08 -32.46 -31.49
N PRO A 28 -42.44 -32.79 -30.36
CA PRO A 28 -41.78 -34.08 -30.20
C PRO A 28 -42.81 -35.21 -30.29
N SER A 29 -42.52 -36.22 -31.11
CA SER A 29 -43.40 -37.38 -31.24
C SER A 29 -43.51 -38.11 -29.90
N GLN A 30 -44.71 -38.60 -29.56
CA GLN A 30 -45.03 -39.26 -28.28
C GLN A 30 -44.08 -40.42 -27.94
N ASN A 31 -43.58 -41.12 -28.96
CA ASN A 31 -42.62 -42.21 -28.80
C ASN A 31 -41.25 -41.74 -28.31
N ALA A 32 -40.86 -40.49 -28.59
CA ALA A 32 -39.58 -39.94 -28.15
C ALA A 32 -39.58 -39.67 -26.64
N THR A 33 -40.66 -39.11 -26.10
CA THR A 33 -40.78 -38.81 -24.66
C THR A 33 -40.83 -40.08 -23.81
N VAL A 34 -41.60 -41.08 -24.23
CA VAL A 34 -41.68 -42.37 -23.52
C VAL A 34 -40.35 -43.14 -23.58
N ASN A 35 -39.64 -43.10 -24.72
CA ASN A 35 -38.32 -43.72 -24.83
C ASN A 35 -37.26 -42.99 -23.98
N LEU A 36 -37.35 -41.67 -23.85
CA LEU A 36 -36.46 -40.90 -22.99
C LEU A 36 -36.65 -41.27 -21.50
N ILE A 37 -37.91 -41.39 -21.05
CA ILE A 37 -38.22 -41.81 -19.67
C ILE A 37 -37.69 -43.22 -19.39
N ARG A 38 -37.83 -44.16 -20.34
CA ARG A 38 -37.28 -45.53 -20.20
C ARG A 38 -35.74 -45.54 -20.16
N LEU A 39 -35.09 -44.69 -20.94
CA LEU A 39 -33.63 -44.52 -20.90
C LEU A 39 -33.15 -43.98 -19.54
N LEU A 40 -33.89 -43.05 -18.93
CA LEU A 40 -33.57 -42.50 -17.61
C LEU A 40 -33.75 -43.52 -16.47
N VAL A 41 -34.72 -44.44 -16.59
CA VAL A 41 -34.84 -45.60 -15.68
C VAL A 41 -33.66 -46.56 -15.87
N GLN A 42 -33.27 -46.82 -17.11
CA GLN A 42 -32.16 -47.73 -17.43
C GLN A 42 -30.79 -47.18 -16.97
N GLN A 43 -30.64 -45.85 -16.93
CA GLN A 43 -29.47 -45.17 -16.36
C GLN A 43 -29.54 -45.02 -14.83
N GLY A 44 -30.58 -45.55 -14.18
CA GLY A 44 -30.72 -45.57 -12.72
C GLY A 44 -31.09 -44.23 -12.09
N VAL A 45 -31.47 -43.23 -12.90
CA VAL A 45 -31.81 -41.88 -12.44
C VAL A 45 -33.24 -41.82 -11.89
N LEU A 46 -34.14 -42.67 -12.41
CA LEU A 46 -35.54 -42.75 -11.99
C LEU A 46 -35.90 -44.16 -11.54
N LYS A 47 -36.66 -44.28 -10.45
CA LYS A 47 -37.24 -45.56 -10.02
C LYS A 47 -38.42 -45.93 -10.93
N GLN A 48 -38.63 -47.24 -11.10
CA GLN A 48 -39.57 -47.78 -12.08
C GLN A 48 -41.05 -47.43 -11.78
N ASP A 49 -41.39 -47.24 -10.51
CA ASP A 49 -42.68 -46.75 -10.03
C ASP A 49 -42.92 -45.28 -10.42
N GLN A 50 -41.90 -44.43 -10.26
CA GLN A 50 -41.98 -43.01 -10.62
C GLN A 50 -42.06 -42.80 -12.13
N ALA A 51 -41.35 -43.63 -12.90
CA ALA A 51 -41.41 -43.58 -14.36
C ALA A 51 -42.77 -44.00 -14.92
N GLN A 52 -43.43 -44.99 -14.31
CA GLN A 52 -44.76 -45.41 -14.74
C GLN A 52 -45.79 -44.29 -14.50
N ALA A 53 -45.73 -43.61 -13.34
CA ALA A 53 -46.61 -42.48 -13.05
C ALA A 53 -46.46 -41.32 -14.06
N LEU A 54 -45.22 -41.04 -14.51
CA LEU A 54 -44.95 -40.00 -15.51
C LEU A 54 -45.43 -40.39 -16.91
N ILE A 55 -45.36 -41.67 -17.27
CA ILE A 55 -45.91 -42.17 -18.54
C ILE A 55 -47.43 -42.08 -18.53
N ASP A 56 -48.07 -42.51 -17.44
CA ASP A 56 -49.53 -42.46 -17.28
C ASP A 56 -50.04 -41.01 -17.33
N GLN A 57 -49.32 -40.07 -16.71
CA GLN A 57 -49.63 -38.65 -16.77
C GLN A 57 -49.48 -38.09 -18.20
N ALA A 58 -48.40 -38.42 -18.90
CA ALA A 58 -48.17 -37.97 -20.27
C ALA A 58 -49.22 -38.52 -21.25
N GLU A 59 -49.69 -39.75 -21.04
CA GLU A 59 -50.78 -40.35 -21.83
C GLU A 59 -52.14 -39.72 -21.49
N ALA A 60 -52.39 -39.38 -20.22
CA ALA A 60 -53.61 -38.66 -19.80
C ALA A 60 -53.67 -37.24 -20.39
N GLU A 61 -52.56 -36.49 -20.38
CA GLU A 61 -52.48 -35.16 -20.99
C GLU A 61 -52.62 -35.23 -22.52
N ALA A 62 -52.04 -36.26 -23.16
CA ALA A 62 -52.17 -36.48 -24.59
C ALA A 62 -53.60 -36.87 -25.01
N THR A 63 -54.30 -37.66 -24.19
CA THR A 63 -55.71 -38.02 -24.45
C THR A 63 -56.63 -36.81 -24.24
N GLN A 64 -56.38 -35.96 -23.25
CA GLN A 64 -57.08 -34.68 -23.08
C GLN A 64 -56.83 -33.72 -24.26
N ALA A 65 -55.59 -33.63 -24.75
CA ALA A 65 -55.26 -32.82 -25.92
C ALA A 65 -55.93 -33.34 -27.21
N ARG A 66 -56.07 -34.66 -27.38
CA ARG A 66 -56.82 -35.25 -28.51
C ARG A 66 -58.32 -35.04 -28.40
N GLN A 67 -58.89 -35.09 -27.19
CA GLN A 67 -60.32 -34.81 -26.97
C GLN A 67 -60.66 -33.33 -27.19
N ALA A 68 -59.75 -32.40 -26.87
CA ALA A 68 -59.87 -30.98 -27.19
C ALA A 68 -59.72 -30.70 -28.70
N ALA A 69 -58.99 -31.53 -29.44
CA ALA A 69 -58.85 -31.43 -30.90
C ALA A 69 -60.03 -32.04 -31.69
N ALA A 70 -60.85 -32.89 -31.06
CA ALA A 70 -61.98 -33.58 -31.71
C ALA A 70 -63.30 -32.77 -31.72
N THR A 71 -63.36 -31.60 -31.08
CA THR A 71 -64.53 -30.70 -31.07
C THR A 71 -64.40 -29.49 -32.02
N ALA A 72 -63.34 -29.41 -32.83
CA ALA A 72 -63.18 -28.36 -33.82
C ALA A 72 -63.72 -28.80 -35.20
N ALA A 73 -64.83 -28.19 -35.64
CA ALA A 73 -65.37 -28.34 -36.99
C ALA A 73 -64.42 -27.71 -38.05
N PRO A 74 -64.36 -28.24 -39.29
CA PRO A 74 -63.41 -27.77 -40.29
C PRO A 74 -63.88 -26.48 -40.98
N VAL A 75 -62.99 -25.49 -41.09
CA VAL A 75 -63.18 -24.28 -41.92
C VAL A 75 -62.06 -24.25 -42.98
N PRO A 76 -62.35 -23.97 -44.27
CA PRO A 76 -61.35 -23.95 -45.33
C PRO A 76 -60.53 -22.65 -45.32
N ALA A 77 -59.28 -22.72 -45.81
CA ALA A 77 -58.36 -21.60 -46.03
C ALA A 77 -58.28 -21.25 -47.54
N PRO A 78 -57.59 -20.18 -48.01
CA PRO A 78 -56.96 -19.04 -47.31
C PRO A 78 -57.24 -17.65 -47.97
N GLY A 79 -56.87 -16.54 -47.31
CA GLY A 79 -56.79 -15.22 -47.96
C GLY A 79 -56.16 -14.09 -47.14
N ALA A 80 -54.89 -13.80 -47.43
CA ALA A 80 -54.15 -12.52 -47.35
C ALA A 80 -53.98 -11.74 -46.00
N PRO A 81 -52.88 -10.96 -45.86
CA PRO A 81 -52.16 -10.77 -44.61
C PRO A 81 -52.49 -9.47 -43.87
N GLY A 82 -52.45 -9.54 -42.53
CA GLY A 82 -52.35 -8.35 -41.67
C GLY A 82 -53.47 -8.23 -40.63
N GLU A 83 -53.43 -9.04 -39.57
CA GLU A 83 -54.02 -8.68 -38.28
C GLU A 83 -53.51 -9.62 -37.19
N VAL A 84 -52.67 -9.10 -36.27
CA VAL A 84 -52.26 -9.81 -35.07
C VAL A 84 -53.38 -9.66 -34.04
N ARG A 85 -54.19 -10.71 -33.86
CA ARG A 85 -55.18 -10.75 -32.77
C ARG A 85 -54.49 -11.17 -31.47
N VAL A 86 -54.18 -10.19 -30.63
CA VAL A 86 -53.77 -10.41 -29.23
C VAL A 86 -55.00 -10.80 -28.43
N GLN A 87 -54.99 -11.99 -27.84
CA GLN A 87 -56.05 -12.44 -26.95
C GLN A 87 -56.02 -11.60 -25.66
N TYR A 88 -57.08 -10.83 -25.42
CA TYR A 88 -57.18 -9.94 -24.27
C TYR A 88 -57.31 -10.75 -22.98
N VAL A 89 -56.19 -10.93 -22.29
CA VAL A 89 -56.17 -11.38 -20.89
C VAL A 89 -56.66 -10.20 -20.03
N PRO A 90 -57.79 -10.33 -19.32
CA PRO A 90 -58.31 -9.27 -18.45
C PRO A 90 -57.26 -8.83 -17.42
N ALA A 91 -57.14 -7.53 -17.16
CA ALA A 91 -56.09 -6.94 -16.31
C ALA A 91 -56.00 -7.58 -14.92
N ILE A 92 -57.14 -7.97 -14.33
CA ILE A 92 -57.23 -8.64 -13.03
C ILE A 92 -56.52 -10.00 -13.01
N VAL A 93 -56.61 -10.77 -14.10
CA VAL A 93 -55.99 -12.10 -14.19
C VAL A 93 -54.47 -11.94 -14.38
N ARG A 94 -54.04 -10.88 -15.05
CA ARG A 94 -52.62 -10.57 -15.23
C ARG A 94 -51.95 -10.11 -13.93
N GLU A 95 -52.67 -9.35 -13.10
CA GLU A 95 -52.20 -8.97 -11.76
C GLU A 95 -52.17 -10.17 -10.81
N GLN A 96 -53.23 -11.01 -10.80
CA GLN A 96 -53.25 -12.22 -9.98
C GLN A 96 -52.15 -13.22 -10.35
N ILE A 97 -51.92 -13.46 -11.66
CA ILE A 97 -50.83 -14.33 -12.12
C ILE A 97 -49.47 -13.71 -11.76
N ARG A 98 -49.31 -12.38 -11.87
CA ARG A 98 -48.05 -11.71 -11.49
C ARG A 98 -47.75 -11.85 -10.01
N ASP A 99 -48.76 -11.69 -9.16
CA ASP A 99 -48.60 -11.80 -7.70
C ASP A 99 -48.38 -13.25 -7.26
N GLN A 100 -49.05 -14.20 -7.90
CA GLN A 100 -48.91 -15.63 -7.62
C GLN A 100 -47.55 -16.16 -8.10
N VAL A 101 -47.10 -15.79 -9.30
CA VAL A 101 -45.76 -16.11 -9.80
C VAL A 101 -44.68 -15.42 -8.98
N LYS A 102 -44.87 -14.18 -8.52
CA LYS A 102 -43.92 -13.51 -7.62
C LYS A 102 -43.85 -14.21 -6.26
N ALA A 103 -44.97 -14.67 -5.72
CA ALA A 103 -45.01 -15.44 -4.48
C ALA A 103 -44.35 -16.82 -4.63
N GLU A 104 -44.62 -17.54 -5.72
CA GLU A 104 -43.99 -18.84 -6.03
C GLU A 104 -42.49 -18.71 -6.30
N VAL A 105 -42.05 -17.69 -7.05
CA VAL A 105 -40.62 -17.45 -7.30
C VAL A 105 -39.89 -17.06 -6.00
N ILE A 106 -40.52 -16.29 -5.11
CA ILE A 106 -39.93 -15.98 -3.79
C ILE A 106 -39.91 -17.23 -2.89
N ALA A 107 -40.94 -18.08 -2.94
CA ALA A 107 -41.00 -19.32 -2.17
C ALA A 107 -39.98 -20.35 -2.68
N GLN A 108 -39.85 -20.51 -4.01
CA GLN A 108 -38.90 -21.42 -4.64
C GLN A 108 -37.46 -20.89 -4.54
N ALA A 109 -37.24 -19.57 -4.61
CA ALA A 109 -35.93 -18.98 -4.32
C ALA A 109 -35.48 -19.21 -2.86
N LYS A 110 -36.43 -19.19 -1.90
CA LYS A 110 -36.16 -19.57 -0.50
C LYS A 110 -35.88 -21.07 -0.33
N GLN A 111 -36.47 -21.93 -1.17
CA GLN A 111 -36.32 -23.38 -1.09
C GLN A 111 -35.07 -23.90 -1.83
N GLU A 112 -34.69 -23.25 -2.93
CA GLU A 112 -33.55 -23.63 -3.78
C GLU A 112 -32.25 -22.88 -3.45
N ASN A 113 -32.22 -22.05 -2.40
CA ASN A 113 -31.03 -21.29 -1.97
C ASN A 113 -30.44 -20.37 -3.07
N TRP A 114 -31.27 -19.85 -3.97
CA TRP A 114 -30.84 -18.83 -4.93
C TRP A 114 -30.76 -17.48 -4.20
N ALA A 115 -29.59 -17.22 -3.61
CA ALA A 115 -29.20 -15.99 -2.92
C ALA A 115 -30.19 -15.51 -1.84
N GLN A 116 -30.00 -15.97 -0.60
CA GLN A 116 -30.69 -15.43 0.56
C GLN A 116 -30.37 -13.93 0.73
N PRO A 117 -31.35 -13.01 0.62
CA PRO A 117 -31.20 -11.65 1.10
C PRO A 117 -31.21 -11.72 2.64
N ASN A 118 -30.14 -11.28 3.31
CA ASN A 118 -29.90 -11.33 4.77
C ASN A 118 -29.25 -12.61 5.34
N THR A 119 -28.32 -13.28 4.65
CA THR A 119 -27.48 -14.33 5.28
C THR A 119 -26.58 -13.81 6.39
N PHE A 120 -26.26 -12.53 6.38
CA PHE A 120 -25.49 -11.88 7.43
C PHE A 120 -26.21 -10.63 7.92
N PRO A 121 -26.14 -10.30 9.22
CA PRO A 121 -26.60 -9.02 9.72
C PRO A 121 -26.05 -7.85 8.92
N ASP A 122 -26.81 -6.76 8.78
CA ASP A 122 -26.43 -5.55 8.03
C ASP A 122 -25.04 -4.98 8.39
N TRP A 123 -24.55 -5.22 9.60
CA TRP A 123 -23.23 -4.77 10.02
C TRP A 123 -22.10 -5.60 9.37
N VAL A 124 -22.32 -6.89 9.12
CA VAL A 124 -21.32 -7.79 8.50
C VAL A 124 -21.14 -7.45 7.03
N SER A 125 -22.23 -7.12 6.32
CA SER A 125 -22.17 -6.72 4.90
C SER A 125 -21.49 -5.36 4.68
N ARG A 126 -21.27 -4.59 5.75
CA ARG A 126 -20.55 -3.30 5.74
C ARG A 126 -19.08 -3.43 6.11
N ILE A 127 -18.61 -4.63 6.46
CA ILE A 127 -17.22 -4.88 6.83
C ILE A 127 -16.48 -5.54 5.66
N THR A 128 -15.31 -5.01 5.35
CA THR A 128 -14.36 -5.59 4.40
C THR A 128 -13.05 -5.87 5.12
N PHE A 129 -12.57 -7.09 5.00
CA PHE A 129 -11.22 -7.47 5.44
C PHE A 129 -10.27 -7.32 4.26
N GLU A 130 -9.09 -6.81 4.53
CA GLU A 130 -8.00 -6.71 3.56
C GLU A 130 -6.69 -7.12 4.23
N GLY A 131 -5.72 -7.58 3.47
CA GLY A 131 -4.43 -7.91 4.03
C GLY A 131 -3.37 -8.25 3.00
N ASP A 132 -2.14 -8.33 3.48
CA ASP A 132 -1.01 -8.80 2.72
C ASP A 132 -0.04 -9.57 3.60
N VAL A 133 0.57 -10.59 3.00
CA VAL A 133 1.66 -11.34 3.61
C VAL A 133 2.82 -11.37 2.62
N ARG A 134 4.00 -10.97 3.11
CA ARG A 134 5.26 -11.02 2.36
C ARG A 134 6.27 -11.83 3.14
N LEU A 135 6.81 -12.84 2.48
CA LEU A 135 8.01 -13.54 2.91
C LEU A 135 9.19 -12.96 2.13
N ARG A 136 10.24 -12.54 2.84
CA ARG A 136 11.44 -11.96 2.24
C ARG A 136 12.67 -12.73 2.72
N ASN A 137 13.55 -13.08 1.80
CA ASN A 137 14.95 -13.36 2.08
C ASN A 137 15.77 -12.13 1.67
N GLU A 138 16.56 -11.61 2.59
CA GLU A 138 17.37 -10.40 2.40
C GLU A 138 18.84 -10.72 2.70
N SER A 139 19.72 -10.36 1.77
CA SER A 139 21.16 -10.40 1.95
C SER A 139 21.73 -9.01 1.74
N ARG A 140 22.62 -8.59 2.63
CA ARG A 140 23.30 -7.29 2.62
C ARG A 140 24.79 -7.54 2.47
N TYR A 141 25.38 -6.95 1.45
CA TYR A 141 26.80 -7.07 1.13
C TYR A 141 27.45 -5.70 1.27
N TYR A 142 28.55 -5.65 1.98
CA TYR A 142 29.28 -4.43 2.28
C TYR A 142 30.66 -4.45 1.62
N SER A 143 31.08 -3.31 1.07
CA SER A 143 32.44 -3.21 0.55
C SER A 143 33.47 -3.21 1.67
N GLY A 144 34.56 -3.97 1.48
CA GLY A 144 35.72 -3.93 2.37
C GLY A 144 36.44 -2.57 2.40
N SER A 145 36.16 -1.67 1.45
CA SER A 145 36.69 -0.31 1.43
C SER A 145 35.89 0.69 2.28
N ASN A 146 34.77 0.28 2.86
CA ASN A 146 33.92 1.16 3.66
C ASN A 146 34.64 1.67 4.92
N SER A 147 34.26 2.82 5.45
CA SER A 147 34.74 3.27 6.76
C SER A 147 34.17 2.41 7.87
N ASN A 148 35.00 2.01 8.84
CA ASN A 148 34.57 1.30 10.05
C ASN A 148 34.23 2.24 11.21
N GLU A 149 34.15 3.54 10.96
CA GLU A 149 33.97 4.60 11.97
C GLU A 149 32.71 5.43 11.70
N ILE A 150 31.68 4.81 11.11
CA ILE A 150 30.38 5.48 10.88
C ILE A 150 29.50 5.30 12.12
N VAL A 151 29.15 6.42 12.74
CA VAL A 151 28.34 6.45 13.97
C VAL A 151 26.88 6.16 13.67
N ASP A 152 26.26 5.31 14.48
CA ASP A 152 24.82 5.09 14.50
C ASP A 152 24.16 6.14 15.41
N PHE A 153 23.81 7.28 14.83
CA PHE A 153 23.21 8.39 15.56
C PHE A 153 21.80 8.07 16.08
N ALA A 154 21.07 7.16 15.43
CA ALA A 154 19.77 6.70 15.91
C ALA A 154 19.94 5.92 17.22
N GLU A 155 20.88 4.97 17.27
CA GLU A 155 21.20 4.24 18.51
C GLU A 155 21.81 5.15 19.59
N LEU A 156 22.60 6.14 19.20
CA LEU A 156 23.13 7.16 20.12
C LEU A 156 21.98 7.89 20.83
N ASN A 157 20.99 8.37 20.10
CA ASN A 157 19.84 9.05 20.71
C ASN A 157 18.94 8.12 21.54
N ASN A 158 18.82 6.83 21.17
CA ASN A 158 17.99 5.84 21.86
C ASN A 158 18.60 5.31 23.15
N SER A 159 19.92 5.08 23.18
CA SER A 159 20.63 4.50 24.32
C SER A 159 20.97 5.51 25.43
N GLY A 160 20.81 6.80 25.15
CA GLY A 160 21.08 7.90 26.06
C GLY A 160 22.26 8.74 25.61
N PRO A 161 22.55 9.86 26.30
CA PRO A 161 23.53 10.81 25.79
C PRO A 161 24.94 10.22 25.84
N TYR A 162 25.70 10.37 24.77
CA TYR A 162 27.05 9.82 24.62
C TYR A 162 28.12 10.84 25.04
N ASP A 163 29.08 10.44 25.87
CA ASP A 163 30.18 11.31 26.28
C ASP A 163 31.18 11.52 25.14
N VAL A 164 31.10 12.66 24.47
CA VAL A 164 31.98 13.01 23.34
C VAL A 164 33.37 13.45 23.80
N ASN A 165 33.60 13.67 25.11
CA ASN A 165 34.91 14.06 25.60
C ASN A 165 35.85 12.83 25.65
N PRO A 166 36.91 12.76 24.82
CA PRO A 166 37.79 11.59 24.75
C PRO A 166 38.66 11.39 26.00
N ARG A 167 38.65 12.35 26.95
CA ARG A 167 39.40 12.27 28.20
C ARG A 167 38.58 11.73 29.37
N SER A 168 37.26 11.71 29.26
CA SER A 168 36.35 11.12 30.23
C SER A 168 35.62 9.90 29.68
N GLY A 169 35.24 9.93 28.41
CA GLY A 169 34.69 8.81 27.65
C GLY A 169 35.78 7.80 27.29
N THR A 170 35.55 6.53 27.60
CA THR A 170 36.47 5.42 27.25
C THR A 170 35.85 4.41 26.30
N GLN A 171 34.59 4.63 25.89
CA GLN A 171 33.82 3.76 25.02
C GLN A 171 33.65 4.43 23.66
N TYR A 172 33.73 3.65 22.59
CA TYR A 172 33.35 4.14 21.26
C TYR A 172 31.85 4.47 21.23
N PRO A 173 31.43 5.42 20.37
CA PRO A 173 30.01 5.60 20.11
C PRO A 173 29.43 4.33 19.50
N PRO A 174 28.09 4.15 19.49
CA PRO A 174 27.49 3.09 18.72
C PRO A 174 27.88 3.27 17.24
N LEU A 175 28.44 2.22 16.63
CA LEU A 175 28.93 2.23 15.25
C LEU A 175 28.05 1.33 14.38
N LEU A 176 27.78 1.77 13.16
CA LEU A 176 27.11 0.94 12.16
C LEU A 176 28.01 -0.21 11.73
N ASN A 177 27.40 -1.35 11.41
CA ASN A 177 28.08 -2.39 10.65
C ASN A 177 28.18 -1.95 9.18
N THR A 178 29.41 -1.71 8.73
CA THR A 178 29.71 -1.20 7.38
C THR A 178 30.63 -2.10 6.58
N ARG A 179 31.15 -3.21 7.13
CA ARG A 179 32.11 -4.09 6.46
C ARG A 179 31.77 -5.58 6.52
N GLU A 180 30.86 -5.97 7.41
CA GLU A 180 30.53 -7.38 7.62
C GLU A 180 29.19 -7.73 6.96
N ASP A 181 29.24 -8.65 6.02
CA ASP A 181 28.06 -9.11 5.28
C ASP A 181 27.01 -9.75 6.19
N ARG A 182 25.75 -9.60 5.78
CA ARG A 182 24.60 -10.17 6.49
C ARG A 182 23.70 -10.89 5.51
N GLU A 183 23.95 -12.19 5.37
CA GLU A 183 23.29 -13.02 4.36
C GLU A 183 22.04 -13.75 4.89
N ASN A 184 21.14 -14.07 3.97
CA ASN A 184 20.05 -15.02 4.15
C ASN A 184 19.09 -14.69 5.31
N MET A 185 18.88 -13.41 5.59
CA MET A 185 17.93 -13.01 6.63
C MET A 185 16.51 -13.25 6.17
N LEU A 186 15.83 -14.19 6.84
CA LEU A 186 14.42 -14.41 6.63
C LEU A 186 13.60 -13.36 7.38
N ARG A 187 12.69 -12.71 6.66
CA ARG A 187 11.83 -11.65 7.17
C ARG A 187 10.39 -11.89 6.75
N LEU A 188 9.47 -11.43 7.58
CA LEU A 188 8.02 -11.53 7.39
C LEU A 188 7.42 -10.13 7.48
N ARG A 189 6.53 -9.81 6.57
CA ARG A 189 5.53 -8.76 6.78
C ARG A 189 4.16 -9.41 6.72
N ALA A 190 3.35 -9.18 7.74
CA ALA A 190 1.94 -9.56 7.73
C ALA A 190 1.12 -8.37 8.21
N ARG A 191 0.15 -7.97 7.39
CA ARG A 191 -0.78 -6.88 7.72
C ARG A 191 -2.21 -7.36 7.52
N MET A 192 -3.07 -6.95 8.44
CA MET A 192 -4.50 -7.26 8.40
C MET A 192 -5.30 -6.00 8.71
N GLY A 193 -6.12 -5.61 7.75
CA GLY A 193 -7.00 -4.45 7.79
C GLY A 193 -8.47 -4.84 7.89
N LEU A 194 -9.22 -3.97 8.56
CA LEU A 194 -10.68 -4.00 8.64
C LEU A 194 -11.20 -2.62 8.24
N ARG A 195 -12.08 -2.56 7.23
CA ARG A 195 -12.81 -1.37 6.82
C ARG A 195 -14.29 -1.54 7.11
N ALA A 196 -14.90 -0.60 7.80
CA ALA A 196 -16.32 -0.58 8.13
C ALA A 196 -17.02 0.63 7.48
N ALA A 197 -17.97 0.37 6.58
CA ALA A 197 -18.84 1.39 6.01
C ALA A 197 -19.93 1.77 7.02
N LEU A 198 -19.72 2.84 7.78
CA LEU A 198 -20.65 3.31 8.81
C LEU A 198 -21.93 3.91 8.18
N SER A 199 -21.77 4.64 7.07
CA SER A 199 -22.84 5.20 6.25
C SER A 199 -22.36 5.37 4.81
N PRO A 200 -23.20 5.80 3.84
CA PRO A 200 -22.76 6.06 2.46
C PRO A 200 -21.61 7.07 2.33
N GLN A 201 -21.41 7.94 3.34
CA GLN A 201 -20.39 8.98 3.33
C GLN A 201 -19.25 8.72 4.34
N TRP A 202 -19.43 7.80 5.29
CA TRP A 202 -18.48 7.60 6.39
C TRP A 202 -17.91 6.18 6.38
N THR A 203 -16.59 6.09 6.47
CA THR A 203 -15.85 4.83 6.57
C THR A 203 -14.88 4.90 7.74
N ALA A 204 -14.83 3.86 8.56
CA ALA A 204 -13.77 3.65 9.55
C ALA A 204 -12.82 2.55 9.06
N ALA A 205 -11.53 2.69 9.32
CA ALA A 205 -10.53 1.69 8.98
C ALA A 205 -9.52 1.50 10.12
N ILE A 206 -9.17 0.25 10.37
CA ILE A 206 -8.10 -0.16 11.31
C ILE A 206 -7.22 -1.17 10.60
N ARG A 207 -5.90 -1.05 10.73
CA ARG A 207 -4.94 -2.03 10.23
C ARG A 207 -3.93 -2.37 11.31
N LEU A 208 -3.65 -3.65 11.50
CA LEU A 208 -2.57 -4.16 12.32
C LEU A 208 -1.45 -4.67 11.42
N GLY A 209 -0.20 -4.51 11.85
CA GLY A 209 0.97 -4.95 11.11
C GLY A 209 2.04 -5.54 12.02
N THR A 210 2.86 -6.43 11.46
CA THR A 210 4.13 -6.85 12.09
C THR A 210 5.18 -5.73 12.00
N GLY A 211 6.25 -5.82 12.80
CA GLY A 211 7.38 -4.90 12.71
C GLY A 211 8.46 -5.28 13.72
N SER A 212 9.73 -5.21 13.30
CA SER A 212 10.88 -5.56 14.15
C SER A 212 11.13 -4.59 15.29
N ASP A 213 10.62 -3.37 15.15
CA ASP A 213 10.79 -2.23 16.03
C ASP A 213 9.62 -1.26 15.78
N SER A 214 9.67 -0.09 16.43
CA SER A 214 8.70 0.98 16.26
C SER A 214 8.98 1.88 15.05
N SER A 215 9.80 1.47 14.07
CA SER A 215 10.12 2.27 12.90
C SER A 215 8.86 2.62 12.10
N PRO A 216 8.62 3.91 11.78
CA PRO A 216 7.46 4.32 10.99
C PRO A 216 7.57 3.95 9.51
N VAL A 217 8.76 3.58 9.02
CA VAL A 217 9.05 3.34 7.60
C VAL A 217 9.21 1.84 7.25
N SER A 218 8.90 0.93 8.18
CA SER A 218 8.98 -0.52 7.96
C SER A 218 7.99 -1.30 8.82
N THR A 219 7.18 -2.14 8.18
CA THR A 219 6.32 -3.15 8.83
C THR A 219 6.90 -4.57 8.71
N THR A 220 8.21 -4.67 8.50
CA THR A 220 8.90 -5.94 8.25
C THR A 220 9.60 -6.45 9.50
N GLN A 221 9.16 -7.62 9.97
CA GLN A 221 9.72 -8.37 11.08
C GLN A 221 10.83 -9.31 10.63
N THR A 222 11.99 -9.27 11.28
CA THR A 222 13.04 -10.28 11.12
C THR A 222 12.66 -11.57 11.87
N LEU A 223 12.72 -12.72 11.17
CA LEU A 223 12.47 -14.05 11.72
C LEU A 223 13.74 -14.61 12.39
N GLY A 224 13.56 -15.51 13.36
CA GLY A 224 14.64 -16.01 14.22
C GLY A 224 14.55 -15.43 15.64
N GLY A 225 15.69 -15.28 16.32
CA GLY A 225 15.75 -14.75 17.69
C GLY A 225 15.06 -15.66 18.71
N GLY A 226 15.54 -16.89 18.84
CA GLY A 226 15.06 -17.83 19.88
C GLY A 226 13.66 -18.43 19.67
N PHE A 227 13.02 -18.17 18.53
CA PHE A 227 11.60 -18.49 18.28
C PHE A 227 10.61 -17.75 19.20
N ASP A 228 11.03 -16.62 19.75
CA ASP A 228 10.15 -15.75 20.53
C ASP A 228 8.99 -15.23 19.68
N LYS A 229 7.86 -14.98 20.34
CA LYS A 229 6.69 -14.34 19.72
C LYS A 229 7.08 -12.99 19.15
N LYS A 230 6.37 -12.57 18.09
CA LYS A 230 6.63 -11.32 17.39
C LYS A 230 5.57 -10.28 17.73
N ASP A 231 5.98 -9.03 17.79
CA ASP A 231 5.10 -7.92 18.15
C ASP A 231 4.14 -7.56 17.01
N LEU A 232 3.00 -6.98 17.40
CA LEU A 232 1.98 -6.47 16.51
C LEU A 232 1.75 -5.00 16.82
N TRP A 233 1.71 -4.18 15.78
CA TRP A 233 1.63 -2.73 15.88
C TRP A 233 0.32 -2.22 15.28
N LEU A 234 -0.18 -1.11 15.83
CA LEU A 234 -1.24 -0.34 15.20
C LEU A 234 -0.66 0.39 13.99
N ASP A 235 -0.96 -0.12 12.81
CA ASP A 235 -0.43 0.38 11.55
C ASP A 235 -1.30 1.52 11.02
N GLN A 236 -2.63 1.35 11.02
CA GLN A 236 -3.59 2.40 10.63
C GLN A 236 -4.80 2.43 11.57
N GLY A 237 -5.39 3.61 11.74
CA GLY A 237 -6.60 3.84 12.53
C GLY A 237 -7.20 5.20 12.20
N TYR A 238 -8.19 5.24 11.30
CA TYR A 238 -8.72 6.51 10.80
C TYR A 238 -10.21 6.47 10.46
N LEU A 239 -10.81 7.65 10.42
CA LEU A 239 -12.12 7.92 9.85
C LEU A 239 -11.97 8.68 8.55
N ASN A 240 -12.79 8.33 7.56
CA ASN A 240 -12.86 9.03 6.30
C ASN A 240 -14.29 9.43 5.97
N TYR A 241 -14.47 10.71 5.67
CA TYR A 241 -15.71 11.37 5.29
C TYR A 241 -15.68 11.80 3.82
N ARG A 242 -16.62 11.28 3.02
CA ARG A 242 -16.79 11.59 1.60
C ARG A 242 -18.17 12.20 1.37
N PRO A 243 -18.33 13.54 1.52
CA PRO A 243 -19.62 14.19 1.29
C PRO A 243 -20.11 14.03 -0.16
N THR A 244 -19.17 14.01 -1.10
CA THR A 244 -19.39 13.80 -2.54
C THR A 244 -18.37 12.81 -3.09
N LYS A 245 -18.46 12.48 -4.38
CA LYS A 245 -17.44 11.64 -5.05
C LYS A 245 -16.11 12.38 -5.28
N GLU A 246 -16.13 13.71 -5.24
CA GLU A 246 -14.97 14.55 -5.55
C GLU A 246 -14.15 14.86 -4.30
N TRP A 247 -14.79 14.97 -3.13
CA TRP A 247 -14.15 15.40 -1.88
C TRP A 247 -13.99 14.24 -0.89
N SER A 248 -12.82 14.14 -0.27
CA SER A 248 -12.50 13.16 0.76
C SER A 248 -11.74 13.83 1.91
N PHE A 249 -12.25 13.70 3.14
CA PHE A 249 -11.63 14.21 4.36
C PHE A 249 -11.29 13.04 5.27
N THR A 250 -10.03 12.90 5.67
CA THR A 250 -9.54 11.81 6.53
C THR A 250 -8.92 12.37 7.79
N GLY A 251 -9.16 11.70 8.92
CA GLY A 251 -8.56 12.04 10.21
C GLY A 251 -8.17 10.79 11.01
N GLY A 252 -7.01 10.85 11.67
CA GLY A 252 -6.41 9.74 12.41
C GLY A 252 -5.07 9.31 11.81
N ARG A 253 -4.66 8.06 12.08
CA ARG A 253 -3.47 7.43 11.48
C ARG A 253 -3.82 6.82 10.13
N MET A 254 -3.51 7.53 9.05
CA MET A 254 -3.96 7.24 7.69
C MET A 254 -2.81 6.87 6.75
N PRO A 255 -3.06 6.15 5.64
CA PRO A 255 -2.05 6.01 4.59
C PRO A 255 -1.66 7.37 4.01
N ASN A 256 -0.49 7.44 3.37
CA ASN A 256 -0.03 8.64 2.65
C ASN A 256 -1.15 9.21 1.74
N PRO A 257 -1.61 10.47 1.99
CA PRO A 257 -2.68 11.10 1.20
C PRO A 257 -2.16 11.83 -0.05
N PHE A 258 -0.84 11.89 -0.25
CA PHE A 258 -0.20 12.56 -1.37
C PHE A 258 0.21 11.55 -2.45
N MET A 259 0.31 12.02 -3.69
CA MET A 259 1.06 11.31 -4.73
C MET A 259 2.56 11.57 -4.51
N SER A 260 3.28 10.55 -4.03
CA SER A 260 4.73 10.61 -3.86
C SER A 260 5.38 9.30 -4.31
N THR A 261 6.71 9.26 -4.28
CA THR A 261 7.49 8.02 -4.41
C THR A 261 8.13 7.64 -3.09
N ASP A 262 8.81 6.49 -3.12
CA ASP A 262 9.65 6.00 -2.02
C ASP A 262 10.98 6.76 -1.88
N LEU A 263 11.22 7.79 -2.72
CA LEU A 263 12.27 8.80 -2.53
C LEU A 263 12.02 9.64 -1.27
N LEU A 264 10.78 10.12 -1.11
CA LEU A 264 10.39 11.00 0.01
C LEU A 264 9.68 10.26 1.12
N TYR A 265 8.61 9.51 0.79
CA TYR A 265 7.79 8.83 1.78
C TYR A 265 7.79 7.33 1.53
N SER A 266 8.23 6.56 2.53
CA SER A 266 8.16 5.10 2.50
C SER A 266 6.74 4.62 2.23
N ASN A 267 6.63 3.49 1.52
CA ASN A 267 5.34 2.82 1.28
C ASN A 267 4.69 2.27 2.56
N ASP A 268 5.43 2.23 3.67
CA ASP A 268 4.93 1.83 4.98
C ASP A 268 4.66 3.00 5.92
N LEU A 269 5.03 4.22 5.52
CA LEU A 269 4.78 5.41 6.31
C LEU A 269 3.28 5.73 6.34
N ASN A 270 2.75 5.85 7.55
CA ASN A 270 1.40 6.35 7.79
C ASN A 270 1.49 7.70 8.49
N PHE A 271 0.52 8.54 8.20
CA PHE A 271 0.45 9.91 8.68
C PHE A 271 -0.57 9.99 9.81
N ASP A 272 -0.17 10.58 10.93
CA ASP A 272 -1.08 10.96 11.99
C ASP A 272 -1.55 12.39 11.74
N GLY A 273 -2.85 12.63 11.63
CA GLY A 273 -3.35 14.01 11.46
C GLY A 273 -4.66 14.10 10.71
N ILE A 274 -4.80 15.17 9.93
CA ILE A 274 -5.96 15.43 9.07
C ILE A 274 -5.53 15.73 7.64
N ALA A 275 -6.29 15.22 6.67
CA ALA A 275 -6.08 15.48 5.26
C ALA A 275 -7.41 15.71 4.53
N GLY A 276 -7.44 16.69 3.64
CA GLY A 276 -8.52 16.93 2.69
C GLY A 276 -8.00 16.77 1.28
N SER A 277 -8.69 15.98 0.47
CA SER A 277 -8.34 15.78 -0.94
C SER A 277 -9.56 16.02 -1.83
N PHE A 278 -9.29 16.52 -3.04
CA PHE A 278 -10.27 16.64 -4.09
C PHE A 278 -9.78 15.98 -5.38
N ASN A 279 -10.71 15.44 -6.16
CA ASN A 279 -10.46 14.95 -7.51
C ASN A 279 -11.63 15.32 -8.41
N HIS A 280 -11.38 16.15 -9.42
CA HIS A 280 -12.40 16.74 -10.27
C HIS A 280 -12.09 16.47 -11.76
N PRO A 281 -12.94 15.71 -12.48
CA PRO A 281 -12.80 15.48 -13.91
C PRO A 281 -13.21 16.74 -14.68
N LEU A 282 -12.27 17.38 -15.39
CA LEU A 282 -12.55 18.55 -16.24
C LEU A 282 -13.21 18.13 -17.56
N ASN A 283 -12.79 17.00 -18.11
CA ASN A 283 -13.36 16.38 -19.29
C ASN A 283 -13.12 14.85 -19.26
N ARG A 284 -13.30 14.16 -20.39
CA ARG A 284 -13.12 12.70 -20.48
C ARG A 284 -11.67 12.24 -20.29
N ASP A 285 -10.72 13.10 -20.63
CA ASP A 285 -9.31 12.75 -20.76
C ASP A 285 -8.44 13.46 -19.70
N LEU A 286 -8.98 14.49 -19.03
CA LEU A 286 -8.26 15.32 -18.06
C LEU A 286 -9.03 15.41 -16.74
N ALA A 287 -8.35 15.06 -15.65
CA ALA A 287 -8.81 15.27 -14.28
C ALA A 287 -7.74 16.01 -13.48
N VAL A 288 -8.17 16.90 -12.60
CA VAL A 288 -7.29 17.60 -11.64
C VAL A 288 -7.55 17.08 -10.25
N PHE A 289 -6.50 16.97 -9.46
CA PHE A 289 -6.60 16.55 -8.07
C PHE A 289 -5.69 17.40 -7.19
N GLY A 290 -6.00 17.44 -5.90
CA GLY A 290 -5.14 18.07 -4.93
C GLY A 290 -5.42 17.58 -3.52
N THR A 291 -4.43 17.76 -2.66
CA THR A 291 -4.45 17.33 -1.26
C THR A 291 -3.87 18.44 -0.39
N LEU A 292 -4.53 18.72 0.73
CA LEU A 292 -4.02 19.53 1.82
C LEU A 292 -3.97 18.66 3.08
N GLY A 293 -2.96 18.80 3.92
CA GLY A 293 -2.86 18.06 5.17
C GLY A 293 -2.05 18.77 6.24
N ALA A 294 -2.36 18.43 7.49
CA ALA A 294 -1.64 18.88 8.68
C ALA A 294 -1.43 17.67 9.59
N PHE A 295 -0.17 17.39 9.90
CA PHE A 295 0.26 16.17 10.56
C PHE A 295 1.22 16.51 11.70
N PRO A 296 0.87 16.26 12.97
CA PRO A 296 1.85 16.27 14.04
C PRO A 296 2.89 15.17 13.79
N VAL A 297 4.15 15.57 13.67
CA VAL A 297 5.29 14.65 13.55
C VAL A 297 5.69 14.16 14.93
N GLU A 298 5.75 15.09 15.88
CA GLU A 298 6.14 14.81 17.26
C GLU A 298 5.45 15.80 18.19
N TYR A 299 4.93 15.27 19.30
CA TYR A 299 4.53 16.08 20.44
C TYR A 299 5.60 15.86 21.52
N SER A 300 6.26 16.92 21.98
CA SER A 300 7.02 16.83 23.22
C SER A 300 6.06 16.39 24.33
N SER A 301 6.44 15.40 25.14
CA SER A 301 5.57 14.94 26.24
C SER A 301 5.19 16.08 27.20
N ASP A 302 4.03 16.02 27.87
CA ASP A 302 3.67 17.01 28.92
C ASP A 302 4.67 17.04 30.11
N SER A 303 5.58 16.07 30.13
CA SER A 303 6.69 15.91 31.07
C SER A 303 8.07 16.19 30.44
N ALA A 304 8.11 16.60 29.17
CA ALA A 304 9.31 16.79 28.35
C ALA A 304 10.03 18.06 28.76
N SER A 305 10.65 17.98 29.93
CA SER A 305 11.80 18.76 30.41
C SER A 305 11.75 18.85 31.94
N SER A 306 12.85 18.39 32.51
CA SER A 306 13.20 18.34 33.92
C SER A 306 12.46 17.27 34.76
N ASP A 307 13.26 16.36 35.32
CA ASP A 307 12.99 15.75 36.63
C ASP A 307 12.99 16.80 37.78
N GLY A 308 12.98 18.09 37.44
CA GLY A 308 12.83 19.23 38.33
C GLY A 308 11.37 19.62 38.57
N LEU A 309 11.19 20.57 39.49
CA LEU A 309 9.86 21.03 39.93
C LEU A 309 9.14 21.92 38.90
N ASN A 310 9.88 22.47 37.91
CA ASN A 310 9.35 23.36 36.89
C ASN A 310 9.37 22.64 35.53
N LYS A 311 8.23 22.59 34.85
CA LYS A 311 8.12 22.03 33.49
C LYS A 311 8.34 23.14 32.46
N GLU A 312 9.03 22.85 31.36
CA GLU A 312 9.20 23.79 30.25
C GLU A 312 8.04 23.69 29.25
N ASP A 313 7.94 24.66 28.34
CA ASP A 313 6.89 24.72 27.32
C ASP A 313 7.05 23.59 26.30
N SER A 314 5.92 23.03 25.85
CA SER A 314 5.90 21.97 24.83
C SER A 314 6.31 22.51 23.45
N GLU A 315 7.28 21.83 22.81
CA GLU A 315 7.69 22.07 21.43
C GLU A 315 7.06 21.00 20.54
N ASN A 316 6.20 21.40 19.62
CA ASN A 316 5.43 20.49 18.76
C ASN A 316 5.91 20.60 17.33
N LYS A 317 6.29 19.46 16.75
CA LYS A 317 6.79 19.39 15.38
C LYS A 317 5.64 19.08 14.44
N TRP A 318 5.48 19.88 13.39
CA TRP A 318 4.36 19.75 12.46
C TRP A 318 4.83 19.62 11.02
N LEU A 319 4.09 18.83 10.25
CA LEU A 319 4.19 18.76 8.81
C LEU A 319 2.90 19.31 8.19
N TYR A 320 3.06 20.36 7.39
CA TYR A 320 2.00 20.89 6.54
C TYR A 320 2.30 20.53 5.08
N GLY A 321 1.33 19.93 4.39
CA GLY A 321 1.49 19.51 3.01
C GLY A 321 0.40 20.09 2.12
N ALA A 322 0.79 20.58 0.94
CA ALA A 322 -0.12 20.99 -0.12
C ALA A 322 0.34 20.41 -1.45
N GLN A 323 -0.55 19.75 -2.17
CA GLN A 323 -0.28 19.13 -3.46
C GLN A 323 -1.36 19.48 -4.48
N LEU A 324 -0.93 19.76 -5.71
CA LEU A 324 -1.80 19.92 -6.88
C LEU A 324 -1.25 19.09 -8.03
N GLY A 325 -2.14 18.39 -8.74
CA GLY A 325 -1.75 17.55 -9.86
C GLY A 325 -2.84 17.37 -10.89
N ALA A 326 -2.47 16.75 -12.00
CA ALA A 326 -3.35 16.43 -13.09
C ALA A 326 -3.08 15.02 -13.62
N ASN A 327 -4.15 14.35 -14.06
CA ASN A 327 -4.10 13.11 -14.83
C ASN A 327 -4.64 13.40 -16.23
N TRP A 328 -3.83 13.16 -17.25
CA TRP A 328 -4.11 13.48 -18.64
C TRP A 328 -3.89 12.27 -19.55
N ALA A 329 -4.98 11.65 -19.99
CA ALA A 329 -5.02 10.58 -20.99
C ALA A 329 -5.08 11.18 -22.41
N PHE A 330 -3.96 11.77 -22.86
CA PHE A 330 -3.92 12.53 -24.11
C PHE A 330 -4.03 11.69 -25.38
N ALA A 331 -3.84 10.37 -25.27
CA ALA A 331 -4.13 9.39 -26.32
C ALA A 331 -4.65 8.09 -25.70
N PRO A 332 -5.34 7.21 -26.45
CA PRO A 332 -5.85 5.95 -25.93
C PRO A 332 -4.80 5.08 -25.25
N ASP A 333 -3.58 5.12 -25.78
CA ASP A 333 -2.44 4.32 -25.34
C ASP A 333 -1.47 5.11 -24.46
N ASN A 334 -1.76 6.37 -24.13
CA ASN A 334 -0.83 7.22 -23.38
C ASN A 334 -1.52 8.08 -22.33
N SER A 335 -1.00 8.03 -21.10
CA SER A 335 -1.43 8.89 -20.02
C SER A 335 -0.25 9.44 -19.24
N ILE A 336 -0.35 10.72 -18.88
CA ILE A 336 0.59 11.39 -17.98
C ILE A 336 -0.14 11.77 -16.70
N LYS A 337 0.46 11.44 -15.56
CA LYS A 337 0.05 11.93 -14.24
C LYS A 337 1.19 12.74 -13.65
N GLY A 338 0.93 14.00 -13.35
CA GLY A 338 1.91 14.90 -12.74
C GLY A 338 1.37 15.52 -11.46
N ALA A 339 2.25 15.75 -10.48
CA ALA A 339 1.91 16.47 -9.26
C ALA A 339 3.08 17.36 -8.81
N LEU A 340 2.75 18.55 -8.33
CA LEU A 340 3.66 19.43 -7.61
C LEU A 340 3.16 19.53 -6.17
N ALA A 341 4.05 19.31 -5.21
CA ALA A 341 3.76 19.43 -3.79
C ALA A 341 4.75 20.35 -3.09
N TYR A 342 4.27 20.99 -2.03
CA TYR A 342 5.05 21.76 -1.08
C TYR A 342 4.80 21.17 0.31
N TYR A 343 5.88 20.83 1.00
CA TYR A 343 5.85 20.30 2.36
C TYR A 343 6.68 21.20 3.27
N GLN A 344 6.07 21.72 4.33
CA GLN A 344 6.75 22.52 5.35
C GLN A 344 6.83 21.67 6.62
N PHE A 345 8.06 21.39 7.06
CA PHE A 345 8.33 20.82 8.37
C PHE A 345 8.68 21.95 9.32
N ASP A 346 7.84 22.15 10.32
CA ASP A 346 7.96 23.19 11.33
C ASP A 346 8.63 22.59 12.58
N ASP A 347 9.65 23.29 13.08
CA ASP A 347 10.42 22.95 14.28
C ASP A 347 11.01 21.52 14.28
N ILE A 348 11.38 20.98 13.11
CA ILE A 348 12.00 19.65 13.00
C ILE A 348 13.51 19.66 13.25
N GLU A 349 14.16 20.80 13.04
CA GLU A 349 15.56 20.99 13.36
C GLU A 349 15.84 20.85 14.87
N GLY A 350 17.05 20.44 15.21
CA GLY A 350 17.51 20.52 16.59
C GLY A 350 17.67 21.96 17.05
N ARG A 351 17.68 22.18 18.36
CA ARG A 351 18.09 23.45 18.97
C ARG A 351 19.30 23.22 19.87
N ARG A 352 20.27 24.14 19.83
CA ARG A 352 21.35 24.13 20.82
C ARG A 352 20.84 24.68 22.15
N SER A 353 21.13 23.97 23.24
CA SER A 353 20.69 24.29 24.59
C SER A 353 21.31 25.60 25.07
N ASN A 354 20.66 26.23 26.05
CA ASN A 354 21.33 27.23 26.89
C ASN A 354 22.51 26.57 27.67
N PRO A 355 23.48 27.36 28.17
CA PRO A 355 24.59 26.80 28.96
C PRO A 355 24.08 25.90 30.10
N CYS A 356 24.44 24.62 30.04
CA CYS A 356 23.88 23.55 30.86
C CYS A 356 24.98 22.89 31.70
N ALA A 357 24.85 22.92 33.04
CA ALA A 357 25.84 22.39 33.98
C ALA A 357 25.36 21.06 34.60
N ILE A 358 25.48 19.96 33.83
CA ILE A 358 25.03 18.62 34.28
C ILE A 358 25.76 18.18 35.56
N TYR A 359 27.03 18.57 35.73
CA TYR A 359 27.81 18.25 36.93
C TYR A 359 27.22 18.83 38.23
N ASP A 360 26.43 19.91 38.14
CA ASP A 360 25.78 20.58 39.27
C ASP A 360 24.38 20.01 39.57
N GLY A 361 24.07 18.83 39.02
CA GLY A 361 22.82 18.11 39.27
C GLY A 361 21.66 18.51 38.36
N ALA A 362 21.91 19.21 37.25
CA ALA A 362 20.88 19.45 36.24
C ALA A 362 20.45 18.12 35.59
N PRO A 363 19.15 17.75 35.64
CA PRO A 363 18.69 16.44 35.19
C PRO A 363 18.68 16.28 33.66
N ALA A 364 18.53 17.38 32.93
CA ALA A 364 18.46 17.47 31.47
C ALA A 364 18.82 18.89 31.01
N CYS A 365 19.03 19.07 29.72
CA CYS A 365 19.18 20.40 29.11
C CYS A 365 17.90 20.78 28.33
N ASP A 366 17.65 22.08 28.16
CA ASP A 366 16.42 22.67 27.60
C ASP A 366 16.20 22.42 26.10
N SER A 367 17.06 21.64 25.46
CA SER A 367 16.92 21.27 24.05
C SER A 367 17.01 19.77 23.80
N ASP A 368 17.07 18.94 24.83
CA ASP A 368 17.17 17.49 24.69
C ASP A 368 15.99 16.90 23.89
N GLU A 369 14.82 17.53 24.00
CA GLU A 369 13.57 17.14 23.32
C GLU A 369 13.52 17.57 21.84
N THR A 370 14.48 18.40 21.39
CA THR A 370 14.61 18.75 19.97
C THR A 370 15.30 17.66 19.15
N ARG A 371 15.73 16.56 19.80
CA ARG A 371 16.15 15.34 19.10
C ARG A 371 15.02 14.78 18.24
N PRO A 372 15.29 14.18 17.08
CA PRO A 372 14.26 13.51 16.29
C PRO A 372 13.70 12.29 17.04
N ALA A 373 12.36 12.14 17.11
CA ALA A 373 11.74 10.92 17.63
C ALA A 373 12.13 9.65 16.85
N PHE A 374 12.37 9.79 15.55
CA PHE A 374 12.90 8.73 14.70
C PHE A 374 13.83 9.35 13.66
N MET A 375 14.97 8.71 13.47
CA MET A 375 15.94 9.05 12.44
C MET A 375 16.54 7.78 11.88
N GLN A 376 17.07 7.88 10.66
CA GLN A 376 17.84 6.82 10.01
C GLN A 376 19.31 7.25 10.01
N LYS A 377 19.83 7.64 8.85
CA LYS A 377 21.18 8.18 8.67
C LYS A 377 21.21 9.16 7.49
N GLY A 378 22.31 9.90 7.38
CA GLY A 378 22.60 10.71 6.20
C GLY A 378 22.50 12.21 6.44
N ASN A 379 21.40 12.71 7.03
CA ASN A 379 21.23 14.14 7.29
C ASN A 379 22.40 14.73 8.10
N THR A 380 22.65 16.02 7.93
CA THR A 380 23.65 16.72 8.74
C THR A 380 23.11 16.93 10.15
N LEU A 381 23.90 16.56 11.14
CA LEU A 381 23.56 16.57 12.54
C LEU A 381 24.47 17.50 13.33
N MET A 382 23.95 17.95 14.46
CA MET A 382 24.68 18.78 15.42
C MET A 382 24.45 18.30 16.85
N GLU A 383 25.40 18.62 17.72
CA GLU A 383 25.27 18.43 19.16
C GLU A 383 24.21 19.38 19.74
N LEU A 384 23.32 18.85 20.56
CA LEU A 384 22.24 19.63 21.16
C LEU A 384 22.68 20.38 22.41
N ARG A 385 23.58 19.83 23.24
CA ARG A 385 23.85 20.41 24.57
C ARG A 385 25.04 21.35 24.55
N ASN A 386 24.85 22.54 25.10
CA ASN A 386 25.90 23.51 25.39
C ASN A 386 26.43 23.31 26.81
N LEU A 387 27.29 22.31 26.99
CA LEU A 387 27.73 21.88 28.32
C LEU A 387 28.79 22.80 28.92
N VAL A 388 28.54 23.25 30.15
CA VAL A 388 29.52 23.98 30.96
C VAL A 388 30.38 22.96 31.71
N PRO A 389 31.71 22.92 31.48
CA PRO A 389 32.59 21.97 32.15
C PRO A 389 32.68 22.30 33.65
N ASP A 390 32.91 21.27 34.47
CA ASP A 390 33.16 21.41 35.90
C ASP A 390 34.44 22.24 36.12
N PRO A 391 34.37 23.39 36.81
CA PRO A 391 35.54 24.22 37.10
C PRO A 391 36.66 23.49 37.85
N SER A 392 36.33 22.43 38.60
CA SER A 392 37.29 21.60 39.34
C SER A 392 38.03 20.59 38.47
N ALA A 393 37.46 20.23 37.31
CA ALA A 393 37.99 19.23 36.39
C ALA A 393 37.73 19.61 34.91
N PRO A 394 38.15 20.81 34.45
CA PRO A 394 37.64 21.41 33.21
C PRO A 394 37.99 20.62 31.95
N THR A 395 39.06 19.83 31.98
CA THR A 395 39.52 19.03 30.83
C THR A 395 39.03 17.59 30.84
N THR A 396 38.49 17.11 31.96
CA THR A 396 38.02 15.72 32.14
C THR A 396 36.55 15.68 32.57
N SER A 397 35.84 16.80 32.40
CA SER A 397 34.40 16.88 32.63
C SER A 397 33.69 16.08 31.54
N PRO A 398 32.81 15.13 31.88
CA PRO A 398 31.98 14.45 30.91
C PRO A 398 31.17 15.43 30.05
N GLN A 399 31.10 15.16 28.76
CA GLN A 399 30.31 15.90 27.77
C GLN A 399 29.24 14.99 27.15
N PRO A 400 28.24 14.53 27.91
CA PRO A 400 27.19 13.66 27.38
C PRO A 400 26.27 14.43 26.41
N GLN A 401 26.31 14.08 25.12
CA GLN A 401 25.58 14.74 24.03
C GLN A 401 24.43 13.91 23.47
N PHE A 402 23.39 14.62 23.05
CA PHE A 402 22.40 14.15 22.07
C PHE A 402 22.63 14.87 20.73
N VAL A 403 22.09 14.31 19.66
CA VAL A 403 22.17 14.90 18.33
C VAL A 403 20.80 15.23 17.76
N GLY A 404 20.74 16.30 16.96
CA GLY A 404 19.55 16.65 16.20
C GLY A 404 19.89 17.20 14.82
N LEU A 405 18.85 17.37 14.00
CA LEU A 405 18.98 17.81 12.62
C LEU A 405 19.51 19.25 12.55
N ALA A 406 20.54 19.47 11.74
CA ALA A 406 21.10 20.80 11.56
C ALA A 406 20.30 21.65 10.56
N SER A 407 19.69 21.03 9.55
CA SER A 407 18.94 21.71 8.47
C SER A 407 17.46 21.90 8.81
N GLU A 408 16.88 22.99 8.31
CA GLU A 408 15.42 23.16 8.16
C GLU A 408 14.95 22.38 6.92
N PHE A 409 13.66 21.99 6.87
CA PHE A 409 13.10 21.26 5.72
C PHE A 409 11.83 21.91 5.18
N ASN A 410 11.94 22.54 4.01
CA ASN A 410 10.84 23.06 3.20
C ASN A 410 10.93 22.47 1.80
N LEU A 411 10.19 21.40 1.54
CA LEU A 411 10.39 20.58 0.36
C LEU A 411 9.48 21.02 -0.78
N LEU A 412 10.05 21.23 -1.96
CA LEU A 412 9.32 21.31 -3.22
C LEU A 412 9.50 20.00 -3.98
N ASP A 413 8.40 19.28 -4.21
CA ASP A 413 8.39 17.91 -4.72
C ASP A 413 7.62 17.82 -6.04
N LEU A 414 8.31 17.43 -7.11
CA LEU A 414 7.75 17.24 -8.45
C LEU A 414 7.73 15.74 -8.77
N ASN A 415 6.53 15.22 -9.03
CA ASN A 415 6.31 13.84 -9.45
C ASN A 415 5.73 13.79 -10.85
N LEU A 416 6.28 12.92 -11.70
CA LEU A 416 5.81 12.67 -13.06
C LEU A 416 5.76 11.17 -13.33
N VAL A 417 4.61 10.69 -13.82
CA VAL A 417 4.41 9.31 -14.28
C VAL A 417 3.86 9.36 -15.68
N TRP A 418 4.54 8.71 -16.61
CA TRP A 418 4.05 8.50 -17.98
C TRP A 418 3.86 7.01 -18.22
N ASP A 419 2.62 6.63 -18.48
CA ASP A 419 2.24 5.28 -18.87
C ASP A 419 1.94 5.25 -20.37
N THR A 420 2.52 4.26 -21.06
CA THR A 420 2.31 4.04 -22.49
C THR A 420 2.14 2.56 -22.81
N LEU A 421 1.26 2.26 -23.78
CA LEU A 421 1.14 0.93 -24.40
C LEU A 421 2.09 0.86 -25.61
N LEU A 422 2.96 -0.13 -25.59
CA LEU A 422 3.92 -0.46 -26.64
C LEU A 422 3.35 -1.56 -27.55
N PHE A 423 4.18 -2.06 -28.47
CA PHE A 423 3.84 -3.22 -29.30
C PHE A 423 3.62 -4.48 -28.46
N ASP A 424 2.85 -5.43 -29.00
CA ASP A 424 2.54 -6.73 -28.36
C ASP A 424 1.91 -6.61 -26.96
N ASP A 425 1.06 -5.59 -26.75
CA ASP A 425 0.38 -5.28 -25.48
C ASP A 425 1.32 -5.02 -24.28
N LEU A 426 2.61 -4.77 -24.54
CA LEU A 426 3.58 -4.42 -23.51
C LEU A 426 3.27 -3.03 -22.95
N LYS A 427 3.39 -2.88 -21.63
CA LYS A 427 3.18 -1.62 -20.92
C LYS A 427 4.51 -1.10 -20.43
N LEU A 428 4.75 0.18 -20.67
CA LEU A 428 5.90 0.91 -20.15
C LEU A 428 5.40 2.02 -19.22
N ARG A 429 5.93 2.06 -18.01
CA ARG A 429 5.82 3.17 -17.08
C ARG A 429 7.18 3.85 -16.93
N SER A 430 7.23 5.14 -17.18
CA SER A 430 8.38 5.99 -16.86
C SER A 430 7.99 6.90 -15.70
N GLN A 431 8.75 6.85 -14.61
CA GLN A 431 8.50 7.63 -13.41
C GLN A 431 9.72 8.48 -13.10
N GLY A 432 9.51 9.78 -12.96
CA GLY A 432 10.51 10.73 -12.48
C GLY A 432 10.01 11.42 -11.22
N ASN A 433 10.91 11.59 -10.26
CA ASN A 433 10.63 12.40 -9.09
C ASN A 433 11.85 13.26 -8.77
N TYR A 434 11.63 14.57 -8.61
CA TYR A 434 12.67 15.55 -8.32
C TYR A 434 12.20 16.39 -7.14
N LEU A 435 13.06 16.52 -6.13
CA LEU A 435 12.78 17.16 -4.87
C LEU A 435 13.93 18.11 -4.52
N VAL A 436 13.58 19.28 -3.99
CA VAL A 436 14.55 20.26 -3.48
C VAL A 436 14.11 20.78 -2.13
N ASN A 437 15.05 20.91 -1.20
CA ASN A 437 14.85 21.51 0.11
C ASN A 437 15.16 23.01 0.08
N LEU A 438 14.11 23.83 0.00
CA LEU A 438 14.18 25.29 0.05
C LEU A 438 14.59 25.84 1.43
N GLY A 439 14.58 24.99 2.48
CA GLY A 439 15.01 25.34 3.82
C GLY A 439 16.52 25.20 4.06
N TYR A 440 17.23 24.53 3.14
CA TYR A 440 18.66 24.31 3.25
C TYR A 440 19.44 25.62 3.17
N ASP A 441 20.25 25.89 4.20
CA ASP A 441 21.14 27.05 4.27
C ASP A 441 22.29 26.73 5.24
N GLU A 442 23.49 26.51 4.69
CA GLU A 442 24.69 26.21 5.47
C GLU A 442 25.01 27.27 6.54
N GLY A 443 24.75 28.55 6.24
CA GLY A 443 24.99 29.65 7.17
C GLY A 443 24.07 29.57 8.40
N LYS A 444 22.79 29.26 8.19
CA LYS A 444 21.85 28.98 9.27
C LYS A 444 22.25 27.73 10.05
N MET A 445 22.64 26.65 9.37
CA MET A 445 23.08 25.40 10.01
C MET A 445 24.28 25.64 10.94
N ARG A 446 25.32 26.35 10.47
CA ARG A 446 26.50 26.70 11.30
C ARG A 446 26.14 27.60 12.46
N LYS A 447 25.25 28.58 12.25
CA LYS A 447 24.81 29.49 13.31
C LYS A 447 24.03 28.72 14.39
N ARG A 448 23.16 27.80 13.99
CA ARG A 448 22.35 26.96 14.88
C ARG A 448 23.21 26.00 15.69
N SER A 449 24.12 25.29 15.03
CA SER A 449 25.05 24.37 15.71
C SER A 449 26.10 25.10 16.55
N ALA A 450 26.31 26.40 16.29
CA ALA A 450 27.43 27.17 16.83
C ALA A 450 28.76 26.41 16.71
N GLY A 451 28.97 25.79 15.55
CA GLY A 451 30.17 25.03 15.17
C GLY A 451 30.22 23.57 15.64
N ALA A 452 29.20 23.08 16.37
CA ALA A 452 29.17 21.71 16.89
C ALA A 452 28.46 20.74 15.94
N LEU A 453 28.90 20.68 14.68
CA LEU A 453 28.44 19.68 13.71
C LEU A 453 29.18 18.35 13.95
N VAL A 454 28.49 17.22 13.78
CA VAL A 454 29.04 15.89 14.11
C VAL A 454 29.30 15.01 12.89
N ASN A 455 28.76 15.35 11.72
CA ASN A 455 28.97 14.67 10.45
C ASN A 455 28.85 15.65 9.28
N ASN A 456 29.12 15.16 8.06
CA ASN A 456 29.03 15.93 6.81
C ASN A 456 29.86 17.22 6.85
N VAL A 457 31.08 17.11 7.37
CA VAL A 457 32.06 18.20 7.42
C VAL A 457 33.40 17.73 6.86
N ASP A 458 34.06 18.58 6.09
CA ASP A 458 35.39 18.34 5.55
C ASP A 458 36.50 18.58 6.60
N GLU A 459 37.76 18.39 6.20
CA GLU A 459 38.93 18.63 7.07
C GLU A 459 39.07 20.08 7.55
N ASN A 460 38.47 21.05 6.84
CA ASN A 460 38.45 22.47 7.20
C ASN A 460 37.26 22.83 8.10
N GLY A 461 36.37 21.88 8.36
CA GLY A 461 35.10 22.09 9.06
C GLY A 461 34.03 22.73 8.18
N ASP A 462 34.17 22.66 6.86
CA ASP A 462 33.17 23.09 5.90
C ASP A 462 32.11 22.02 5.66
N ILE A 463 30.84 22.43 5.51
CA ILE A 463 29.72 21.49 5.36
C ILE A 463 29.80 20.82 3.98
N GLU A 464 29.80 19.49 3.95
CA GLU A 464 29.69 18.67 2.74
C GLU A 464 28.28 18.06 2.68
N SER A 465 27.33 18.84 2.16
CA SER A 465 25.93 18.43 2.04
C SER A 465 25.28 19.02 0.78
N GLY A 466 24.00 18.74 0.56
CA GLY A 466 23.20 19.26 -0.53
C GLY A 466 21.70 19.13 -0.25
N ASP A 467 20.91 19.85 -1.04
CA ASP A 467 19.48 20.09 -0.86
C ASP A 467 18.60 19.34 -1.87
N THR A 468 19.18 18.54 -2.77
CA THR A 468 18.45 17.91 -3.86
C THR A 468 18.34 16.38 -3.75
N ALA A 469 17.17 15.86 -4.13
CA ALA A 469 16.98 14.44 -4.30
C ALA A 469 16.21 14.18 -5.59
N TRP A 470 16.59 13.14 -6.33
CA TRP A 470 15.86 12.74 -7.52
C TRP A 470 15.93 11.24 -7.78
N MET A 471 14.92 10.75 -8.50
CA MET A 471 14.91 9.39 -9.01
C MET A 471 14.31 9.34 -10.40
N LEU A 472 14.77 8.34 -11.15
CA LEU A 472 14.21 7.94 -12.42
C LEU A 472 14.01 6.43 -12.43
N GLN A 473 12.82 5.97 -12.80
CA GLN A 473 12.48 4.55 -12.89
C GLN A 473 11.74 4.24 -14.19
N PHE A 474 12.11 3.12 -14.80
CA PHE A 474 11.39 2.52 -15.92
C PHE A 474 10.89 1.15 -15.51
N THR A 475 9.62 0.87 -15.81
CA THR A 475 8.99 -0.44 -15.58
C THR A 475 8.36 -0.92 -16.87
N LEU A 476 8.78 -2.08 -17.37
CA LEU A 476 8.33 -2.68 -18.62
C LEU A 476 7.75 -4.07 -18.35
N GLY A 477 6.57 -4.38 -18.88
CA GLY A 477 6.01 -5.73 -18.77
C GLY A 477 4.64 -5.93 -19.37
N SER A 478 4.12 -7.15 -19.27
CA SER A 478 2.73 -7.45 -19.68
C SER A 478 1.70 -6.80 -18.76
N SER A 479 2.08 -6.51 -17.51
CA SER A 479 1.19 -5.93 -16.50
C SER A 479 2.00 -5.11 -15.49
N LEU A 480 1.53 -3.90 -15.19
CA LEU A 480 2.14 -3.03 -14.18
C LEU A 480 1.70 -3.40 -12.74
N ASP A 481 0.53 -4.03 -12.58
CA ASP A 481 -0.11 -4.29 -11.26
C ASP A 481 -0.08 -5.76 -10.82
N LEU A 482 0.45 -6.66 -11.66
CA LEU A 482 0.60 -8.11 -11.43
C LEU A 482 -0.63 -8.75 -10.78
N LYS A 483 -1.74 -8.80 -11.52
CA LYS A 483 -3.02 -9.28 -10.98
C LYS A 483 -3.27 -10.75 -11.23
N LYS A 484 -2.70 -11.29 -12.29
CA LYS A 484 -2.99 -12.63 -12.76
C LYS A 484 -1.73 -13.46 -12.85
N ARG A 485 -1.93 -14.77 -12.83
CA ARG A 485 -0.87 -15.73 -13.18
C ARG A 485 -0.28 -15.40 -14.56
N GLY A 486 1.05 -15.39 -14.64
CA GLY A 486 1.81 -15.10 -15.86
C GLY A 486 2.00 -13.61 -16.15
N ASP A 487 1.39 -12.71 -15.36
CA ASP A 487 1.74 -11.30 -15.40
C ASP A 487 3.21 -11.14 -15.01
N TRP A 488 3.96 -10.32 -15.72
CA TRP A 488 5.36 -10.03 -15.39
C TRP A 488 5.67 -8.58 -15.66
N ASN A 489 6.66 -8.05 -14.94
CA ASN A 489 7.33 -6.82 -15.30
C ASN A 489 8.78 -6.83 -14.80
N LEU A 490 9.61 -6.02 -15.45
CA LEU A 490 10.97 -5.71 -15.07
C LEU A 490 11.03 -4.22 -14.78
N PHE A 491 11.80 -3.83 -13.78
CA PHE A 491 12.02 -2.44 -13.47
C PHE A 491 13.50 -2.16 -13.23
N ALA A 492 13.92 -0.96 -13.60
CA ALA A 492 15.25 -0.45 -13.33
C ALA A 492 15.16 1.06 -13.09
N GLY A 493 16.04 1.57 -12.23
CA GLY A 493 16.09 2.98 -11.92
C GLY A 493 17.36 3.39 -11.21
N TYR A 494 17.45 4.69 -10.97
CA TYR A 494 18.53 5.33 -10.23
C TYR A 494 17.93 6.31 -9.24
N LYS A 495 18.52 6.39 -8.05
CA LYS A 495 18.22 7.41 -7.05
C LYS A 495 19.50 8.17 -6.71
N HIS A 496 19.34 9.45 -6.42
CA HIS A 496 20.37 10.30 -5.84
C HIS A 496 19.70 11.15 -4.77
N ILE A 497 20.17 11.07 -3.53
CA ILE A 497 19.60 11.74 -2.37
C ILE A 497 20.75 12.40 -1.63
N GLU A 498 20.85 13.73 -1.73
CA GLU A 498 21.83 14.48 -0.96
C GLU A 498 21.49 14.50 0.54
N PRO A 499 22.47 14.74 1.43
CA PRO A 499 22.29 14.58 2.86
C PRO A 499 21.10 15.36 3.43
N ASP A 500 20.92 16.64 3.08
CA ASP A 500 19.85 17.50 3.63
C ASP A 500 18.75 17.82 2.62
N ALA A 501 18.54 16.95 1.63
CA ALA A 501 17.47 17.09 0.65
C ALA A 501 16.08 16.82 1.24
N LEU A 502 15.97 15.90 2.20
CA LEU A 502 14.72 15.54 2.87
C LEU A 502 15.02 14.98 4.27
N PRO A 503 14.06 14.97 5.21
CA PRO A 503 14.27 14.33 6.51
C PRO A 503 14.43 12.82 6.33
N ASP A 504 15.51 12.27 6.86
CA ASP A 504 15.91 10.86 6.75
C ASP A 504 14.92 9.90 7.42
N GLY A 505 14.13 10.36 8.39
CA GLY A 505 13.18 9.52 9.13
C GLY A 505 11.98 9.01 8.32
N PHE A 506 11.74 9.51 7.10
CA PHE A 506 10.48 9.25 6.39
C PHE A 506 10.60 8.46 5.09
N ASN A 507 11.80 8.36 4.52
CA ASN A 507 12.01 7.71 3.22
C ASN A 507 12.16 6.17 3.33
N ASP A 508 12.27 5.50 2.18
CA ASP A 508 12.37 4.03 2.12
C ASP A 508 13.50 3.46 2.98
N SER A 509 13.21 2.38 3.70
CA SER A 509 14.16 1.71 4.61
C SER A 509 15.03 0.64 3.93
N SER A 510 14.92 0.45 2.61
CA SER A 510 15.67 -0.60 1.89
C SER A 510 16.80 -0.04 1.04
N PHE A 511 16.56 1.01 0.25
CA PHE A 511 17.62 1.64 -0.55
C PHE A 511 18.68 2.22 0.38
N HIS A 512 19.94 1.84 0.18
CA HIS A 512 21.06 2.19 1.07
C HIS A 512 20.82 1.81 2.55
N LEU A 513 19.93 0.85 2.84
CA LEU A 513 19.45 0.54 4.19
C LEU A 513 18.84 1.74 4.93
N GLY A 514 18.18 2.63 4.19
CA GLY A 514 17.45 3.76 4.74
C GLY A 514 18.26 5.04 4.89
N GLY A 515 17.54 6.17 4.96
CA GLY A 515 18.08 7.50 5.16
C GLY A 515 18.52 8.22 3.88
N THR A 516 19.22 9.34 4.04
CA THR A 516 19.73 10.19 2.95
C THR A 516 21.22 9.98 2.71
N ASN A 517 21.88 10.89 1.99
CA ASN A 517 23.29 10.78 1.58
C ASN A 517 23.58 9.53 0.76
N ALA A 518 22.72 9.18 -0.20
CA ALA A 518 22.87 7.95 -0.97
C ALA A 518 22.58 8.14 -2.44
N LYS A 519 23.38 7.52 -3.30
CA LYS A 519 23.14 7.43 -4.74
C LYS A 519 23.39 6.02 -5.25
N GLY A 520 22.68 5.62 -6.30
CA GLY A 520 22.82 4.26 -6.78
C GLY A 520 21.67 3.75 -7.64
N TYR A 521 21.85 2.52 -8.11
CA TYR A 521 20.94 1.86 -9.03
C TYR A 521 20.08 0.84 -8.28
N PHE A 522 18.86 0.66 -8.77
CA PHE A 522 18.03 -0.46 -8.37
C PHE A 522 17.46 -1.13 -9.60
N LEU A 523 17.39 -2.45 -9.58
CA LEU A 523 16.81 -3.22 -10.65
C LEU A 523 16.11 -4.45 -10.09
N GLY A 524 15.09 -4.91 -10.78
CA GLY A 524 14.36 -6.08 -10.34
C GLY A 524 13.33 -6.55 -11.34
N GLY A 525 12.67 -7.62 -10.96
CA GLY A 525 11.63 -8.24 -11.74
C GLY A 525 10.56 -8.82 -10.84
N ASN A 526 9.35 -8.82 -11.36
CA ASN A 526 8.20 -9.41 -10.71
C ASN A 526 7.52 -10.42 -11.63
N TYR A 527 7.00 -11.49 -11.03
CA TYR A 527 6.30 -12.55 -11.75
C TYR A 527 5.08 -13.05 -10.97
N GLY A 528 3.90 -12.99 -11.59
CA GLY A 528 2.65 -13.50 -11.06
C GLY A 528 2.61 -15.03 -11.09
N ILE A 529 2.70 -15.66 -9.91
CA ILE A 529 2.68 -17.11 -9.75
C ILE A 529 1.25 -17.63 -9.81
N GLU A 530 0.35 -16.98 -9.10
CA GLU A 530 -1.10 -17.23 -9.09
C GLU A 530 -1.85 -15.91 -8.95
N ASP A 531 -3.18 -15.95 -9.00
CA ASP A 531 -4.00 -14.77 -8.75
C ASP A 531 -3.70 -14.21 -7.36
N ASN A 532 -3.27 -12.95 -7.32
CA ASN A 532 -2.84 -12.24 -6.10
C ASN A 532 -1.62 -12.83 -5.36
N VAL A 533 -0.85 -13.72 -6.00
CA VAL A 533 0.43 -14.22 -5.47
C VAL A 533 1.53 -13.98 -6.50
N PHE A 534 2.55 -13.20 -6.13
CA PHE A 534 3.65 -12.85 -7.03
C PHE A 534 5.00 -12.94 -6.33
N ALA A 535 6.03 -13.32 -7.09
CA ALA A 535 7.41 -13.26 -6.64
C ALA A 535 8.08 -11.98 -7.13
N THR A 536 9.00 -11.47 -6.31
CA THR A 536 9.82 -10.30 -6.61
C THR A 536 11.27 -10.63 -6.36
N ALA A 537 12.15 -10.29 -7.29
CA ALA A 537 13.58 -10.27 -7.09
C ALA A 537 14.08 -8.84 -7.32
N ARG A 538 14.82 -8.28 -6.36
CA ARG A 538 15.35 -6.91 -6.44
C ARG A 538 16.80 -6.89 -5.98
N TRP A 539 17.62 -6.15 -6.73
CA TRP A 539 18.97 -5.78 -6.38
C TRP A 539 19.04 -4.26 -6.22
N LEU A 540 19.59 -3.81 -5.09
CA LEU A 540 19.87 -2.41 -4.79
C LEU A 540 21.38 -2.29 -4.66
N SER A 541 21.98 -1.32 -5.34
CA SER A 541 23.41 -1.01 -5.25
C SER A 541 23.55 0.46 -4.99
N SER A 542 24.22 0.84 -3.91
CA SER A 542 24.19 2.22 -3.42
C SER A 542 25.45 2.59 -2.65
N GLU A 543 25.92 3.82 -2.88
CA GLU A 543 27.08 4.42 -2.22
C GLU A 543 26.72 5.79 -1.64
N GLU A 544 27.51 6.26 -0.67
CA GLU A 544 27.39 7.61 -0.12
C GLU A 544 27.67 8.71 -1.17
N VAL A 545 26.98 9.85 -1.04
CA VAL A 545 27.21 11.01 -1.92
C VAL A 545 28.41 11.81 -1.45
N TYR A 546 28.45 12.13 -0.16
CA TYR A 546 29.48 12.89 0.55
C TYR A 546 30.01 12.10 1.74
N GLY A 547 31.18 12.50 2.24
CA GLY A 547 31.74 11.94 3.47
C GLY A 547 32.50 10.62 3.27
N ALA A 548 32.49 9.79 4.32
CA ALA A 548 33.31 8.60 4.40
C ALA A 548 32.80 7.50 3.44
N PRO A 549 33.66 6.67 2.84
CA PRO A 549 33.19 5.63 1.93
C PRO A 549 32.19 4.68 2.61
N PHE A 550 31.00 4.57 2.04
CA PHE A 550 30.00 3.59 2.47
C PHE A 550 29.21 3.09 1.27
N ASP A 551 29.50 1.86 0.85
CA ASP A 551 28.89 1.14 -0.27
C ASP A 551 28.18 -0.12 0.24
N ILE A 552 26.94 -0.31 -0.19
CA ILE A 552 26.09 -1.42 0.20
C ILE A 552 25.31 -1.91 -1.01
N ASP A 553 25.39 -3.23 -1.20
CA ASP A 553 24.53 -3.98 -2.10
C ASP A 553 23.49 -4.78 -1.29
N VAL A 554 22.23 -4.74 -1.71
CA VAL A 554 21.12 -5.46 -1.05
C VAL A 554 20.37 -6.31 -2.07
N LEU A 555 20.38 -7.62 -1.84
CA LEU A 555 19.56 -8.59 -2.56
C LEU A 555 18.29 -8.89 -1.76
N GLN A 556 17.14 -8.74 -2.40
CA GLN A 556 15.83 -9.11 -1.83
C GLN A 556 15.12 -10.09 -2.76
N LEU A 557 14.76 -11.24 -2.22
CA LEU A 557 13.89 -12.23 -2.85
C LEU A 557 12.61 -12.33 -2.03
N GLU A 558 11.48 -12.08 -2.67
CA GLU A 558 10.19 -11.99 -1.98
C GLU A 558 9.12 -12.87 -2.62
N LEU A 559 8.25 -13.39 -1.77
CA LEU A 559 6.95 -13.94 -2.15
C LEU A 559 5.87 -13.08 -1.50
N ASN A 560 5.05 -12.45 -2.31
CA ASN A 560 4.04 -11.48 -1.93
C ASN A 560 2.64 -12.03 -2.17
N THR A 561 1.73 -11.78 -1.23
CA THR A 561 0.30 -12.07 -1.35
C THR A 561 -0.53 -10.83 -1.03
N ARG A 562 -1.74 -10.75 -1.58
CA ARG A 562 -2.74 -9.74 -1.22
C ARG A 562 -4.14 -10.37 -1.22
N PHE A 563 -5.03 -9.94 -0.34
CA PHE A 563 -6.40 -10.45 -0.28
C PHE A 563 -7.39 -9.44 0.29
#